data_AF-A0A139N686-F1
#
_entry.id   AF-A0A139N686-F1
#
_cell.length_a   1.000
_cell.length_b   1.000
_cell.length_c   1.000
_cell.angle_alpha   90.00
_cell.angle_beta   90.00
_cell.angle_gamma   90.00
#
_symmetry.space_group_name_H-M   'P 1'
#
loop_
_entity.id
_entity.type
_entity.pdbx_description
1 polymer ?
#
loop_
_entity_poly.entity_id
_entity_poly.type
_entity_poly.pdbx_seq_one_letter_code
_entity_poly.pdbx_strand_id
1 'polypeptide(L)'
;MFAGDDADSIFELLLEADVDVDDVEAEEGTITVYTAPTDLHKAIVALRESGIEEFQVTELEMIPQSEVELSGDDLATFEKLVDVLEDDEDVQKVYTNVEGY
;
A
#
# COMPACT_ATOMS: atom_id res chain seq x y z
N MET A 1 4.65 2.92 -5.62
CA MET A 1 3.89 3.25 -6.84
C MET A 1 4.71 4.16 -7.75
N PHE A 2 4.76 3.86 -9.04
CA PHE A 2 5.45 4.65 -10.08
C PHE A 2 4.84 4.39 -11.47
N ALA A 3 5.13 5.23 -12.46
CA ALA A 3 4.60 5.06 -13.81
C ALA A 3 5.23 3.86 -14.55
N GLY A 4 4.40 3.03 -15.19
CA GLY A 4 4.83 1.86 -15.95
C GLY A 4 3.68 0.88 -16.24
N ASP A 5 3.94 -0.11 -17.08
CA ASP A 5 2.93 -1.10 -17.51
C ASP A 5 3.43 -2.56 -17.45
N ASP A 6 4.69 -2.78 -17.11
CA ASP A 6 5.34 -4.09 -17.17
C ASP A 6 5.57 -4.65 -15.77
N ALA A 7 4.50 -5.16 -15.15
CA ALA A 7 4.54 -5.76 -13.82
C ALA A 7 5.49 -6.97 -13.74
N ASP A 8 5.48 -7.84 -14.75
CA ASP A 8 6.29 -9.07 -14.78
C ASP A 8 7.79 -8.74 -14.69
N SER A 9 8.28 -7.80 -15.51
CA SER A 9 9.68 -7.37 -15.47
C SER A 9 10.08 -6.78 -14.12
N ILE A 10 9.17 -6.03 -13.47
CA ILE A 10 9.43 -5.43 -12.15
C ILE A 10 9.47 -6.51 -11.06
N PHE A 11 8.56 -7.48 -11.12
CA PHE A 11 8.53 -8.59 -10.18
C PHE A 11 9.84 -9.39 -10.25
N GLU A 12 10.28 -9.77 -11.46
CA GLU A 12 11.55 -10.48 -11.66
C GLU A 12 12.75 -9.68 -11.14
N LEU A 13 12.81 -8.38 -11.43
CA LEU A 13 13.88 -7.50 -10.99
C LEU A 13 14.01 -7.45 -9.47
N LEU A 14 12.88 -7.35 -8.76
CA LEU A 14 12.87 -7.26 -7.31
C LEU A 14 13.29 -8.59 -6.68
N LEU A 15 12.88 -9.73 -7.26
CA LEU A 15 13.35 -11.05 -6.83
C LEU A 15 14.86 -11.22 -7.02
N GLU A 16 15.42 -10.76 -8.15
CA GLU A 16 16.88 -10.78 -8.38
C GLU A 16 17.64 -9.91 -7.37
N ALA A 17 17.00 -8.84 -6.91
CA ALA A 17 17.50 -7.97 -5.84
C ALA A 17 17.26 -8.54 -4.43
N ASP A 18 16.75 -9.77 -4.30
CA ASP A 18 16.48 -10.48 -3.04
C ASP A 18 15.39 -9.78 -2.18
N VAL A 19 14.51 -8.98 -2.79
CA VAL A 19 13.40 -8.32 -2.11
C VAL A 19 12.28 -9.34 -1.86
N ASP A 20 11.73 -9.35 -0.64
CA ASP A 20 10.53 -10.12 -0.33
C ASP A 20 9.28 -9.40 -0.88
N VAL A 21 8.90 -9.74 -2.10
CA VAL A 21 7.78 -9.15 -2.84
C VAL A 21 6.53 -10.01 -2.65
N ASP A 22 5.46 -9.37 -2.18
CA ASP A 22 4.15 -10.01 -2.06
C ASP A 22 3.39 -9.99 -3.39
N ASP A 23 3.35 -8.82 -4.06
CA ASP A 23 2.66 -8.66 -5.34
C ASP A 23 3.15 -7.43 -6.13
N VAL A 24 2.95 -7.45 -7.45
CA VAL A 24 3.18 -6.31 -8.35
C VAL A 24 2.02 -6.19 -9.32
N GLU A 25 1.29 -5.08 -9.22
CA GLU A 25 0.12 -4.78 -10.04
C GLU A 25 0.46 -3.67 -11.05
N ALA A 26 -0.07 -3.77 -12.27
CA ALA A 26 0.00 -2.72 -13.28
C ALA A 26 -1.41 -2.30 -13.71
N GLU A 27 -1.82 -1.10 -13.33
CA GLU A 27 -3.14 -0.55 -13.62
C GLU A 27 -3.02 0.90 -14.10
N GLU A 28 -3.75 1.24 -15.16
CA GLU A 28 -3.86 2.62 -15.69
C GLU A 28 -2.51 3.34 -15.92
N GLY A 29 -1.48 2.65 -16.40
CA GLY A 29 -0.16 3.25 -16.63
C GLY A 29 0.71 3.39 -15.37
N THR A 30 0.30 2.74 -14.28
CA THR A 30 0.93 2.82 -12.97
C THR A 30 1.23 1.42 -12.44
N ILE A 31 2.44 1.24 -11.91
CA ILE A 31 2.86 0.03 -11.22
C ILE A 31 2.80 0.25 -9.70
N THR A 32 2.12 -0.65 -9.01
CA THR A 32 2.09 -0.74 -7.55
C THR A 32 2.83 -2.00 -7.12
N VAL A 33 3.76 -1.84 -6.18
CA VAL A 33 4.59 -2.94 -5.66
C VAL A 33 4.25 -3.09 -4.19
N TYR A 34 3.91 -4.31 -3.79
CA TYR A 34 3.69 -4.70 -2.41
C TYR A 34 4.83 -5.62 -1.96
N THR A 35 5.42 -5.30 -0.82
CA THR A 35 6.55 -6.05 -0.26
C THR A 35 6.39 -6.21 1.24
N ALA A 36 7.18 -7.10 1.82
CA ALA A 36 7.34 -7.15 3.27
C ALA A 36 7.72 -5.76 3.81
N PRO A 37 7.19 -5.33 4.98
CA PRO A 37 7.47 -4.02 5.55
C PRO A 37 8.96 -3.75 5.79
N THR A 38 9.74 -4.80 6.06
CA THR A 38 11.20 -4.72 6.27
C THR A 38 11.97 -4.43 5.00
N ASP A 39 11.37 -4.68 3.84
CA ASP A 39 12.04 -4.69 2.54
C ASP A 39 11.68 -3.47 1.69
N LEU A 40 10.77 -2.60 2.15
CA LEU A 40 10.37 -1.39 1.43
C LEU A 40 11.58 -0.55 0.95
N HIS A 41 12.56 -0.32 1.83
CA HIS A 41 13.74 0.47 1.45
C HIS A 41 14.61 -0.27 0.43
N LYS A 42 14.73 -1.59 0.56
CA LYS A 42 15.49 -2.45 -0.36
C LYS A 42 14.86 -2.43 -1.76
N ALA A 43 13.53 -2.53 -1.83
CA ALA A 43 12.75 -2.41 -3.06
C ALA A 43 12.97 -1.05 -3.75
N ILE A 44 12.88 0.06 -3.01
CA ILE A 44 13.10 1.41 -3.56
C ILE A 44 14.52 1.54 -4.14
N VAL A 45 15.53 1.01 -3.46
CA VAL A 45 16.91 1.04 -3.95
C VAL A 45 17.06 0.23 -5.23
N ALA A 46 16.53 -0.99 -5.27
CA ALA A 46 16.58 -1.86 -6.46
C ALA A 46 15.90 -1.21 -7.67
N LEU A 47 14.73 -0.61 -7.48
CA LEU A 47 14.00 0.12 -8.53
C LEU A 47 14.77 1.35 -9.02
N ARG A 48 15.46 2.07 -8.13
CA ARG A 48 16.32 3.20 -8.54
C ARG A 48 17.53 2.75 -9.34
N GLU A 49 18.17 1.66 -8.94
CA GLU A 49 19.32 1.10 -9.66
C GLU A 49 18.93 0.59 -11.07
N SER A 50 17.66 0.24 -11.27
CA SER A 50 17.10 -0.13 -12.58
C SER A 50 16.65 1.06 -13.43
N GLY A 51 16.73 2.28 -12.90
CA GLY A 51 16.41 3.53 -13.62
C GLY A 51 15.07 4.16 -13.27
N ILE A 52 14.33 3.61 -12.29
CA ILE A 52 13.07 4.19 -11.80
C ILE A 52 13.38 5.17 -10.67
N GLU A 53 13.45 6.45 -11.00
CA GLU A 53 13.82 7.49 -10.02
C GLU A 53 12.60 8.21 -9.42
N GLU A 54 11.49 8.29 -10.17
CA GLU A 54 10.29 9.00 -9.79
C GLU A 54 9.24 8.04 -9.21
N PHE A 55 8.92 8.24 -7.94
CA PHE A 55 7.88 7.50 -7.24
C PHE A 55 6.77 8.45 -6.83
N GLN A 56 5.53 8.02 -7.04
CA GLN A 56 4.35 8.76 -6.58
C GLN A 56 4.12 8.53 -5.09
N VAL A 57 4.27 7.28 -4.64
CA VAL A 57 4.06 6.86 -3.25
C VAL A 57 5.10 5.81 -2.86
N THR A 58 5.70 5.99 -1.69
CA THR A 58 6.64 5.04 -1.05
C THR A 58 6.42 5.06 0.46
N GLU A 59 5.41 4.34 0.92
CA GLU A 59 4.99 4.39 2.32
C GLU A 59 4.69 3.00 2.88
N LEU A 60 4.80 2.87 4.20
CA LEU A 60 4.34 1.69 4.91
C LEU A 60 2.86 1.86 5.23
N GLU A 61 2.06 0.92 4.76
CA GLU A 61 0.61 0.91 4.97
C GLU A 61 0.15 -0.47 5.45
N MET A 62 -0.99 -0.48 6.16
CA MET A 62 -1.63 -1.72 6.60
C MET A 62 -2.73 -2.07 5.62
N ILE A 63 -2.58 -3.20 4.94
CA ILE A 63 -3.56 -3.69 3.96
C ILE A 63 -4.42 -4.77 4.63
N PRO A 64 -5.75 -4.60 4.69
CA PRO A 64 -6.64 -5.60 5.29
C PRO A 64 -6.63 -6.89 4.46
N GLN A 65 -6.49 -8.03 5.13
CA GLN A 65 -6.52 -9.36 4.49
C GLN A 65 -7.96 -9.86 4.24
N SER A 66 -8.93 -9.26 4.92
CA SER A 66 -10.35 -9.54 4.76
C SER A 66 -11.17 -8.35 5.18
N GLU A 67 -12.22 -8.05 4.43
CA GLU A 67 -13.12 -6.95 4.74
C GLU A 67 -14.32 -7.41 5.60
N VAL A 68 -14.93 -6.46 6.29
CA VAL A 68 -16.16 -6.64 7.05
C VAL A 68 -17.19 -5.59 6.65
N GLU A 69 -18.41 -6.03 6.38
CA GLU A 69 -19.54 -5.12 6.15
C GLU A 69 -20.18 -4.74 7.49
N LEU A 70 -20.28 -3.44 7.76
CA LEU A 70 -21.05 -2.91 8.88
C LEU A 70 -22.33 -2.23 8.35
N SER A 71 -23.40 -2.29 9.14
CA SER A 71 -24.66 -1.63 8.80
C SER A 71 -25.39 -1.11 10.03
N GLY A 72 -26.34 -0.20 9.82
CA GLY A 72 -27.20 0.35 10.87
C GLY A 72 -26.40 1.03 11.98
N ASP A 73 -26.73 0.69 13.24
CA ASP A 73 -26.14 1.34 14.41
C ASP A 73 -24.63 1.03 14.59
N ASP A 74 -24.16 -0.13 14.12
CA ASP A 74 -22.76 -0.51 14.19
C ASP A 74 -21.90 0.33 13.24
N LEU A 75 -22.37 0.55 12.00
CA LEU A 75 -21.71 1.45 11.05
C LEU A 75 -21.67 2.88 11.59
N ALA A 76 -22.80 3.40 12.07
CA ALA A 76 -22.87 4.75 12.62
C ALA A 76 -21.99 4.95 13.87
N THR A 77 -21.68 3.88 14.60
CA THR A 77 -20.75 3.91 15.73
C THR A 77 -19.30 3.87 15.25
N PHE A 78 -19.01 3.06 14.24
CA PHE A 78 -17.70 2.98 13.61
C PHE A 78 -17.30 4.31 12.96
N GLU A 79 -18.17 4.92 12.16
CA GLU A 79 -17.92 6.21 11.50
C GLU A 79 -17.53 7.28 12.53
N LYS A 80 -18.29 7.40 13.62
CA LYS A 80 -17.97 8.35 14.70
C LYS A 80 -16.65 8.05 15.40
N LEU A 81 -16.26 6.78 15.51
CA LEU A 81 -14.97 6.42 16.08
C LEU A 81 -13.85 6.87 15.17
N VAL A 82 -13.97 6.62 13.86
CA VAL A 82 -12.97 7.05 12.88
C VAL A 82 -12.86 8.56 12.84
N ASP A 83 -13.99 9.29 12.77
CA ASP A 83 -14.00 10.76 12.80
C ASP A 83 -13.23 11.31 14.02
N VAL A 84 -13.45 10.75 15.20
CA VAL A 84 -12.77 11.20 16.44
C VAL A 84 -11.27 10.89 16.41
N LEU A 85 -10.86 9.78 15.78
CA LEU A 85 -9.45 9.43 15.63
C LEU A 85 -8.77 10.31 14.59
N GLU A 86 -9.44 10.66 13.49
CA GLU A 86 -8.90 11.53 12.44
C GLU A 86 -8.81 13.00 12.89
N ASP A 87 -9.70 13.44 13.78
CA ASP A 87 -9.67 14.78 14.39
C ASP A 87 -8.54 14.95 15.42
N ASP A 88 -7.90 13.87 15.88
CA ASP A 88 -6.81 13.92 16.84
C ASP A 88 -5.47 14.22 16.14
N GLU A 89 -4.88 15.38 16.45
CA GLU A 89 -3.62 15.84 15.85
C GLU A 89 -2.43 14.88 16.08
N ASP A 90 -2.48 14.02 17.10
CA ASP A 90 -1.44 13.02 17.38
C ASP A 90 -1.61 11.74 16.53
N VAL A 91 -2.77 11.52 15.90
CA VAL A 91 -3.03 10.37 15.03
C VAL A 91 -2.55 10.70 13.61
N GLN A 92 -1.69 9.83 13.07
CA GLN A 92 -1.10 10.04 11.74
C GLN A 92 -1.87 9.34 10.61
N LYS A 93 -2.35 8.12 10.87
CA LYS A 93 -3.10 7.29 9.92
C LYS A 93 -4.04 6.37 10.69
N VAL A 94 -5.26 6.19 10.18
CA VAL A 94 -6.22 5.19 10.64
C VAL A 94 -6.35 4.14 9.55
N TYR A 95 -6.27 2.86 9.93
CA TYR A 95 -6.46 1.74 9.02
C TYR A 95 -7.62 0.90 9.52
N THR A 96 -8.50 0.53 8.60
CA THR A 96 -9.69 -0.26 8.87
C THR A 96 -9.81 -1.39 7.86
N ASN A 97 -10.57 -2.41 8.23
CA ASN A 97 -11.01 -3.45 7.32
C ASN A 97 -12.51 -3.40 7.08
N VAL A 98 -13.17 -2.30 7.43
CA VAL A 98 -14.59 -2.08 7.13
C VAL A 98 -14.72 -1.72 5.67
N GLU A 99 -15.55 -2.45 4.93
CA GLU A 99 -15.72 -2.23 3.48
C GLU A 99 -16.21 -0.81 3.18
N GLY A 100 -15.53 -0.14 2.25
CA GLY A 100 -15.91 1.20 1.77
C GLY A 100 -15.43 2.37 2.65
N TYR A 101 -14.50 2.15 3.58
CA TYR A 101 -13.91 3.17 4.43
C TYR A 101 -12.38 3.13 4.41
#